data_AF-A0A7S1HPS2-F1
#
_entry.id   AF-A0A7S1HPS2-F1
#
_cell.length_a   1.000
_cell.length_b   1.000
_cell.length_c   1.000
_cell.angle_alpha   90.00
_cell.angle_beta   90.00
_cell.angle_gamma   90.00
#
_symmetry.space_group_name_H-M   'P 1'
#
loop_
_entity.id
_entity.type
_entity.pdbx_description
1 polymer ?
#
loop_
_entity_poly.entity_id
_entity_poly.type
_entity_poly.pdbx_seq_one_letter_code
_entity_poly.pdbx_strand_id
1 'polypeptide(L)'
;MTDGIYGSFNNLLYDHATLTAKPLLCASNPCSCSSDNGVGSMAQLHPSTLFGPTCDGLDTVMKDVQLPNMENGDWVSFPSMGAYTISASSNFNGIISDNPKIFYVFSKQE
;
A
#
# COMPACT_ATOMS: atom_id res chain seq x y z
N MET A 1 6.18 -3.93 -4.39
CA MET A 1 6.15 -3.32 -3.05
C MET A 1 7.05 -4.13 -2.12
N THR A 2 7.30 -3.70 -0.89
CA THR A 2 8.17 -4.43 0.07
C THR A 2 7.42 -5.36 1.02
N ASP A 3 6.09 -5.47 0.89
CA ASP A 3 5.23 -6.35 1.68
C ASP A 3 4.13 -6.92 0.77
N GLY A 4 3.58 -8.08 1.13
CA GLY A 4 2.73 -8.91 0.27
C GLY A 4 1.79 -9.84 1.04
N ILE A 5 1.19 -10.81 0.35
CA ILE A 5 0.16 -11.71 0.92
C ILE A 5 0.71 -12.66 1.98
N TYR A 6 2.03 -12.89 1.97
CA TYR A 6 2.71 -13.67 3.00
C TYR A 6 3.03 -12.85 4.25
N GLY A 7 2.91 -11.52 4.18
CA GLY A 7 3.14 -10.58 5.27
C GLY A 7 1.86 -9.91 5.72
N SER A 8 1.79 -8.58 5.71
CA SER A 8 0.64 -7.84 6.25
C SER A 8 -0.65 -8.03 5.44
N PHE A 9 -0.55 -8.45 4.17
CA PHE A 9 -1.71 -8.61 3.27
C PHE A 9 -2.28 -10.03 3.26
N ASN A 10 -1.92 -10.88 4.24
CA ASN A 10 -2.50 -12.22 4.38
C ASN A 10 -4.03 -12.18 4.63
N ASN A 11 -4.54 -11.06 5.15
CA ASN A 11 -5.97 -10.79 5.31
C ASN A 11 -6.75 -10.86 3.98
N LEU A 12 -6.10 -10.67 2.82
CA LEU A 12 -6.73 -10.92 1.51
C LEU A 12 -7.15 -12.38 1.35
N LEU A 13 -6.31 -13.31 1.84
CA LEU A 13 -6.53 -14.74 1.70
C LEU A 13 -7.39 -15.30 2.83
N TYR A 14 -7.10 -14.90 4.07
CA TYR A 14 -7.71 -15.50 5.26
C TYR A 14 -8.92 -14.76 5.82
N ASP A 15 -9.01 -13.44 5.61
CA ASP A 15 -10.08 -12.58 6.15
C ASP A 15 -10.97 -11.98 5.04
N HIS A 16 -10.65 -12.26 3.77
CA HIS A 16 -11.34 -11.71 2.60
C HIS A 16 -11.43 -10.17 2.60
N ALA A 17 -10.37 -9.52 3.10
CA ALA A 17 -10.32 -8.08 3.24
C ALA A 17 -10.49 -7.36 1.89
N THR A 18 -11.18 -6.22 1.89
CA THR A 18 -11.22 -5.29 0.76
C THR A 18 -10.26 -4.14 1.04
N LEU A 19 -9.26 -3.97 0.18
CA LEU A 19 -8.21 -2.97 0.35
C LEU A 19 -8.51 -1.69 -0.43
N THR A 20 -7.98 -0.58 0.07
CA THR A 20 -7.89 0.67 -0.68
C THR A 20 -6.42 1.08 -0.75
N ALA A 21 -5.88 1.26 -1.94
CA ALA A 21 -4.54 1.82 -2.12
C ALA A 21 -4.64 3.34 -2.32
N LYS A 22 -3.79 4.10 -1.62
CA LYS A 22 -3.70 5.56 -1.79
C LYS A 22 -2.23 5.95 -1.96
N PRO A 23 -1.83 6.58 -3.08
CA PRO A 23 -0.47 7.07 -3.23
C PRO A 23 -0.17 8.11 -2.14
N LEU A 24 0.94 7.94 -1.43
CA LEU A 24 1.46 8.91 -0.48
C LEU A 24 2.49 9.76 -1.20
N LEU A 25 2.16 11.02 -1.49
CA LEU A 25 3.04 12.10 -1.96
C LEU A 25 4.16 11.63 -2.92
N CYS A 26 3.93 11.75 -4.23
CA CYS A 26 5.00 11.62 -5.23
C CYS A 26 6.07 12.69 -4.96
N ALA A 27 7.21 12.31 -4.40
CA ALA A 27 8.32 13.24 -4.16
C ALA A 27 8.84 13.85 -5.47
N SER A 28 8.65 13.13 -6.58
CA SER A 28 8.99 13.52 -7.95
C SER A 28 8.01 14.55 -8.56
N ASN A 29 6.76 14.68 -8.07
CA ASN A 29 5.79 15.64 -8.59
C ASN A 29 4.74 16.07 -7.55
N PRO A 30 5.02 17.11 -6.74
CA PRO A 30 4.14 17.59 -5.67
C PRO A 30 2.77 18.11 -6.14
N CYS A 31 2.58 18.33 -7.44
CA CYS A 31 1.48 19.12 -8.00
C CYS A 31 0.30 18.34 -8.57
N SER A 32 0.23 17.01 -8.40
CA SER A 32 -0.68 16.18 -9.20
C SER A 32 -1.82 15.48 -8.41
N CYS A 33 -1.82 15.57 -7.08
CA CYS A 33 -2.82 14.90 -6.22
C CYS A 33 -3.67 15.83 -5.33
N SER A 34 -3.56 17.16 -5.49
CA SER A 34 -4.33 18.12 -4.69
C SER A 34 -5.65 18.47 -5.38
N SER A 35 -6.74 17.87 -4.90
CA SER A 35 -8.12 18.23 -5.29
C SER A 35 -8.60 19.50 -4.56
N ASP A 36 -7.85 20.60 -4.61
CA ASP A 36 -8.29 21.91 -4.11
C ASP A 36 -8.08 22.98 -5.19
N ASN A 37 -9.14 23.24 -5.96
CA ASN A 37 -9.47 24.48 -6.68
C ASN A 37 -8.32 25.43 -7.12
N GLY A 38 -7.35 24.93 -7.86
CA GLY A 38 -6.36 25.76 -8.56
C GLY A 38 -5.68 24.95 -9.65
N VAL A 39 -5.75 25.44 -10.89
CA VAL A 39 -5.24 24.83 -12.13
C VAL A 39 -3.85 24.19 -11.94
N GLY A 40 -3.86 22.91 -11.59
CA GLY A 40 -2.71 22.01 -11.52
C GLY A 40 -3.12 20.74 -12.24
N SER A 41 -2.31 20.30 -13.21
CA SER A 41 -2.57 19.11 -14.02
C SER A 41 -2.97 17.93 -13.12
N MET A 42 -4.23 17.49 -13.21
CA MET A 42 -4.66 16.21 -12.64
C MET A 42 -3.66 15.15 -13.06
N ALA A 43 -3.07 14.41 -12.10
CA ALA A 43 -2.19 13.30 -12.46
C ALA A 43 -2.93 12.36 -13.40
N GLN A 44 -2.36 12.04 -14.55
CA GLN A 44 -2.91 10.98 -15.39
C GLN A 44 -2.84 9.67 -14.59
N LEU A 45 -4.00 9.04 -14.42
CA LEU A 45 -4.10 7.74 -13.75
C LEU A 45 -3.98 6.61 -14.77
N HIS A 46 -3.35 5.52 -14.33
CA HIS A 46 -3.09 4.33 -15.11
C HIS A 46 -3.59 3.09 -14.36
N PRO A 47 -4.25 2.14 -15.06
CA PRO A 47 -4.58 0.85 -14.47
C PRO A 47 -3.28 0.11 -14.14
N SER A 48 -3.14 -0.27 -12.88
CA SER A 48 -1.90 -0.80 -12.32
C SER A 48 -2.17 -2.09 -11.54
N THR A 49 -1.14 -2.92 -11.39
CA THR A 49 -1.16 -4.10 -10.53
C THR A 49 -0.09 -3.95 -9.45
N LEU A 50 -0.48 -4.14 -8.19
CA LEU A 50 0.41 -4.07 -7.04
C LEU A 50 0.82 -5.47 -6.61
N PHE A 51 2.10 -5.79 -6.77
CA PHE A 51 2.68 -7.05 -6.36
C PHE A 51 3.41 -6.95 -5.02
N GLY A 52 3.35 -8.03 -4.26
CA GLY A 52 4.23 -8.24 -3.11
C GLY A 52 5.65 -8.58 -3.56
N PRO A 53 6.58 -8.74 -2.60
CA PRO A 53 8.01 -8.85 -2.88
C PRO A 53 8.48 -10.29 -3.16
N THR A 54 7.60 -11.29 -3.09
CA THR A 54 8.01 -12.69 -3.22
C THR A 54 8.12 -13.13 -4.68
N CYS A 55 8.69 -14.31 -4.91
CA CYS A 55 8.77 -14.92 -6.24
C CYS A 55 7.50 -15.68 -6.63
N ASP A 56 6.49 -15.75 -5.75
CA ASP A 56 5.23 -16.42 -6.04
C ASP A 56 4.31 -15.51 -6.85
N GLY A 57 3.84 -15.97 -8.01
CA GLY A 57 2.90 -15.22 -8.84
C GLY A 57 1.55 -14.95 -8.16
N LEU A 58 1.19 -15.74 -7.13
CA LEU A 58 0.01 -15.48 -6.31
C LEU A 58 0.18 -14.29 -5.38
N ASP A 59 1.41 -13.82 -5.13
CA ASP A 59 1.71 -12.64 -4.32
C ASP A 59 1.37 -11.33 -5.04
N THR A 60 0.10 -11.22 -5.41
CA THR A 60 -0.53 -10.07 -6.04
C THR A 60 -1.52 -9.48 -5.03
N VAL A 61 -1.27 -8.25 -4.57
CA VAL A 61 -2.05 -7.58 -3.52
C VAL A 61 -3.30 -6.91 -4.10
N MET A 62 -3.19 -6.22 -5.24
CA MET A 62 -4.33 -5.61 -5.93
C MET A 62 -4.11 -5.65 -7.45
N LYS A 63 -5.19 -5.84 -8.20
CA LYS A 63 -5.24 -5.71 -9.66
C LYS A 63 -6.14 -4.53 -10.04
N ASP A 64 -5.92 -3.98 -11.23
CA ASP A 64 -6.75 -2.92 -11.83
C ASP A 64 -6.95 -1.68 -10.94
N VAL A 65 -5.93 -1.32 -10.16
CA VAL A 65 -5.96 -0.12 -9.31
C VAL A 65 -5.50 1.10 -10.11
N GLN A 66 -6.25 2.20 -10.02
CA GLN A 66 -5.91 3.45 -10.69
C GLN A 66 -4.87 4.23 -9.87
N LEU A 67 -3.66 4.34 -10.39
CA LEU A 67 -2.56 5.06 -9.76
C LEU A 67 -1.91 6.03 -10.73
N PRO A 68 -1.34 7.15 -10.27
CA PRO A 68 -0.48 7.99 -11.10
C PRO A 68 0.79 7.23 -11.48
N ASN A 69 1.61 7.79 -12.38
CA ASN A 69 2.97 7.29 -12.56
C ASN A 69 3.72 7.32 -11.22
N MET A 70 4.25 6.17 -10.83
CA MET A 70 5.02 5.98 -9.61
C MET A 70 6.45 5.56 -9.95
N GLU A 71 7.40 5.97 -9.12
CA GLU A 71 8.81 5.63 -9.24
C GLU A 71 9.28 4.76 -8.06
N ASN A 72 10.44 4.12 -8.22
CA ASN A 72 11.06 3.39 -7.12
C ASN A 72 11.40 4.36 -5.98
N GLY A 73 10.83 4.11 -4.81
CA GLY A 73 10.98 4.96 -3.63
C GLY A 73 9.72 5.77 -3.28
N ASP A 74 8.74 5.85 -4.18
CA ASP A 74 7.42 6.37 -3.87
C ASP A 74 6.65 5.42 -2.96
N TRP A 75 5.70 5.96 -2.19
CA TRP A 75 4.97 5.23 -1.17
C TRP A 75 3.50 5.04 -1.55
N VAL A 76 2.95 3.88 -1.19
CA VAL A 76 1.52 3.60 -1.25
C VAL A 76 1.04 3.30 0.17
N SER A 77 0.00 4.00 0.60
CA SER A 77 -0.68 3.73 1.87
C SER A 77 -1.89 2.83 1.68
N PHE A 78 -2.09 1.97 2.67
CA PHE A 78 -3.25 1.09 2.80
C PHE A 78 -3.91 1.36 4.15
N PRO A 79 -4.93 2.23 4.22
CA PRO A 79 -5.68 2.43 5.45
C PRO A 79 -6.44 1.16 5.87
N SER A 80 -6.90 1.12 7.12
CA SER A 80 -7.68 0.00 7.69
C SER A 80 -6.93 -1.34 7.80
N MET A 81 -5.59 -1.31 7.85
CA MET A 81 -4.72 -2.50 7.98
C MET A 81 -4.43 -2.90 9.45
N GLY A 82 -5.39 -2.71 10.35
CA GLY A 82 -5.20 -2.93 11.79
C GLY A 82 -5.56 -4.33 12.32
N ALA A 83 -6.47 -5.04 11.65
CA ALA A 83 -6.96 -6.34 12.09
C ALA A 83 -6.56 -7.45 11.10
N TYR A 84 -6.17 -8.61 11.64
CA TYR A 84 -5.80 -9.81 10.87
C TYR A 84 -4.68 -9.60 9.83
N THR A 85 -3.82 -8.61 10.06
CA THR A 85 -2.67 -8.29 9.21
C THR A 85 -1.39 -8.91 9.77
N ILE A 86 -0.57 -8.13 10.48
CA ILE A 86 0.71 -8.58 11.06
C ILE A 86 0.58 -9.77 12.02
N SER A 87 -0.63 -10.05 12.53
CA SER A 87 -0.87 -11.17 13.45
C SER A 87 -0.70 -12.55 12.82
N ALA A 88 -0.78 -12.65 11.49
CA ALA A 88 -0.71 -13.91 10.74
C ALA A 88 0.34 -13.86 9.60
N SER A 89 1.27 -12.91 9.67
CA SER A 89 2.38 -12.80 8.73
C SER A 89 3.39 -13.93 8.90
N SER A 90 4.13 -14.21 7.83
CA SER A 90 5.19 -15.20 7.77
C SER A 90 6.45 -14.60 7.12
N ASN A 91 7.62 -15.12 7.49
CA ASN A 91 8.89 -14.70 6.86
C ASN A 91 9.20 -15.54 5.61
N PHE A 92 8.19 -15.78 4.77
CA PHE A 92 8.35 -16.49 3.51
C PHE A 92 9.37 -15.77 2.61
N ASN A 93 10.15 -16.54 1.85
CA ASN A 93 11.32 -16.04 1.10
C ASN A 93 12.38 -15.29 1.93
N GLY A 94 12.37 -15.44 3.27
CA GLY A 94 13.30 -14.72 4.15
C GLY A 94 13.00 -13.22 4.26
N ILE A 95 11.83 -12.78 3.80
CA ILE A 95 11.39 -11.39 3.86
C ILE A 95 10.73 -11.16 5.22
N ILE A 96 11.36 -10.33 6.06
CA ILE A 96 10.88 -10.07 7.42
C ILE A 96 9.61 -9.23 7.35
N SER A 97 8.47 -9.83 7.71
CA SER A 97 7.15 -9.18 7.71
C SER A 97 6.40 -9.31 9.05
N ASP A 98 6.92 -10.13 9.97
CA ASP A 98 6.35 -10.38 11.31
C ASP A 98 6.69 -9.34 12.37
N ASN A 99 7.67 -8.48 12.08
CA ASN A 99 8.04 -7.37 12.96
C ASN A 99 8.25 -6.07 12.17
N PRO A 100 7.20 -5.54 11.50
CA PRO A 100 7.31 -4.26 10.81
C PRO A 100 7.49 -3.14 11.84
N LYS A 101 8.10 -2.03 11.41
CA LYS A 101 8.25 -0.86 12.27
C LYS A 101 6.89 -0.20 12.52
N ILE A 102 6.37 -0.31 13.74
CA ILE A 102 5.09 0.29 14.14
C ILE A 102 5.34 1.60 14.89
N PHE A 103 4.72 2.68 14.41
CA PHE A 103 4.72 3.97 15.09
C PHE A 103 3.33 4.23 15.67
N TYR A 104 3.24 4.30 16.99
CA TYR A 104 2.01 4.68 17.67
C TYR A 104 1.87 6.20 17.67
N VAL A 105 0.75 6.70 17.15
CA VAL A 105 0.39 8.11 17.14
C VAL A 105 -0.89 8.31 17.94
N PHE A 106 -0.98 9.45 18.63
CA PHE A 106 -2.14 9.83 19.42
C PHE A 106 -2.60 11.22 19.00
N SER A 107 -3.86 11.36 18.62
CA SER A 107 -4.50 12.66 18.46
C SER A 107 -4.96 13.17 19.82
N LYS A 108 -4.67 14.44 20.15
CA LYS A 108 -5.30 15.08 21.31
C LYS A 108 -6.82 15.04 21.11
N GLN A 109 -7.56 14.57 22.12
CA GLN A 109 -9.00 14.78 22.17
C GLN A 109 -9.23 16.27 22.46
N GLU A 110 -9.94 16.95 21.55
CA GLU A 110 -10.52 18.28 21.80
C GLU A 110 -11.86 18.15 22.51
#